data_AF-A0A9Q0LGB4-F1
#
_entry.id   AF-A0A9Q0LGB4-F1
#
_cell.length_a   1.000
_cell.length_b   1.000
_cell.length_c   1.000
_cell.angle_alpha   90.00
_cell.angle_beta   90.00
_cell.angle_gamma   90.00
#
_symmetry.space_group_name_H-M   'P 1'
#
loop_
_entity.id
_entity.type
_entity.pdbx_description
1 polymer ?
#
loop_
_entity_poly.entity_id
_entity_poly.type
_entity_poly.pdbx_seq_one_letter_code
_entity_poly.pdbx_strand_id
1 'polypeptide(L)'
;MSDSVMDDIEKQLLNTCEILRQLEIIVQDYETDNQGILFETINQLVECFIHLESFEKEAPQIIPFGVLEKIDEFVNPDIYTKECLETCIEKTKDIKVKTTRLELFRQTLEKEMKKNFSNIVEDYKKQVDSPDIFK
;
A
#
# COMPACT_ATOMS: atom_id res chain seq x y z
N MET A 1 10.72 -11.22 -14.40
CA MET A 1 11.41 -12.05 -13.38
C MET A 1 10.58 -12.13 -12.10
N SER A 2 9.95 -11.04 -11.63
CA SER A 2 9.00 -11.04 -10.50
C SER A 2 7.72 -11.84 -10.74
N ASP A 3 7.17 -11.79 -11.96
CA ASP A 3 5.84 -12.34 -12.24
C ASP A 3 5.83 -13.87 -12.17
N SER A 4 6.92 -14.53 -12.56
CA SER A 4 7.06 -15.99 -12.48
C SER A 4 7.01 -16.51 -11.05
N VAL A 5 7.62 -15.80 -10.10
CA VAL A 5 7.64 -16.20 -8.69
C VAL A 5 6.25 -16.03 -8.08
N MET A 6 5.56 -14.94 -8.43
CA MET A 6 4.19 -14.70 -7.97
C MET A 6 3.22 -15.78 -8.50
N ASP A 7 3.35 -16.15 -9.77
CA ASP A 7 2.57 -17.23 -10.39
C ASP A 7 2.83 -18.58 -9.70
N ASP A 8 4.07 -18.84 -9.28
CA ASP A 8 4.43 -20.09 -8.61
C ASP A 8 3.91 -20.13 -7.16
N ILE A 9 3.95 -19.00 -6.45
CA ILE A 9 3.29 -18.86 -5.14
C ILE A 9 1.77 -19.06 -5.26
N GLU A 10 1.14 -18.48 -6.27
CA GLU A 10 -0.30 -18.63 -6.51
C GLU A 10 -0.67 -20.09 -6.78
N LYS A 11 0.07 -20.78 -7.67
CA LYS A 11 -0.15 -22.21 -7.92
C LYS A 11 0.00 -23.04 -6.65
N GLN A 12 1.01 -22.75 -5.82
CA GLN A 12 1.22 -23.48 -4.58
C GLN A 12 0.08 -23.25 -3.56
N LEU A 13 -0.41 -22.01 -3.45
CA LEU A 13 -1.57 -21.69 -2.63
C LEU A 13 -2.83 -22.42 -3.10
N LEU A 14 -3.11 -22.40 -4.41
CA LEU A 14 -4.24 -23.12 -5.00
C LEU A 14 -4.15 -24.63 -4.77
N ASN A 15 -2.96 -25.21 -4.93
CA ASN A 15 -2.73 -26.63 -4.64
C ASN A 15 -2.98 -26.96 -3.17
N THR A 16 -2.55 -26.09 -2.25
CA THR A 16 -2.79 -26.25 -0.80
C THR A 16 -4.29 -26.22 -0.48
N CYS A 17 -5.04 -25.29 -1.08
CA CYS A 17 -6.51 -25.24 -0.95
C CYS A 17 -7.19 -26.51 -1.48
N GLU A 18 -6.72 -27.05 -2.61
CA GLU A 18 -7.26 -28.30 -3.16
C GLU A 18 -6.96 -29.51 -2.27
N ILE A 19 -5.77 -29.61 -1.69
CA ILE A 19 -5.44 -30.70 -0.74
C ILE A 19 -6.31 -30.58 0.52
N LEU A 20 -6.55 -29.38 1.04
CA LEU A 20 -7.48 -29.16 2.15
C LEU A 20 -8.90 -29.61 1.81
N ARG A 21 -9.39 -29.30 0.60
CA ARG A 21 -10.70 -29.75 0.12
C ARG A 21 -10.77 -31.27 -0.03
N GLN A 22 -9.71 -31.90 -0.54
CA GLN A 22 -9.64 -33.37 -0.63
C GLN A 22 -9.64 -34.01 0.75
N LEU A 23 -8.90 -33.44 1.71
CA LEU A 23 -8.88 -33.89 3.09
C LEU A 23 -10.27 -33.80 3.73
N GLU A 24 -11.00 -32.71 3.52
CA GLU A 24 -12.38 -32.55 3.99
C GLU A 24 -13.27 -33.69 3.47
N ILE A 25 -13.21 -34.01 2.18
CA ILE A 25 -13.99 -35.10 1.56
C ILE A 25 -13.62 -36.45 2.17
N ILE A 26 -12.32 -36.76 2.31
CA ILE A 26 -11.87 -38.04 2.86
C ILE A 26 -12.31 -38.20 4.32
N VAL A 27 -12.28 -37.13 5.11
CA VAL A 27 -12.72 -37.15 6.51
C VAL A 27 -14.24 -37.30 6.60
N GLN A 28 -15.00 -36.67 5.69
CA GLN A 28 -16.46 -36.77 5.66
C GLN A 28 -16.93 -38.19 5.29
N ASP A 29 -16.27 -38.84 4.33
CA ASP A 29 -16.58 -40.19 3.85
C ASP A 29 -15.59 -41.24 4.41
N TYR A 30 -15.18 -41.07 5.67
CA TYR A 30 -14.14 -41.91 6.25
C TYR A 30 -14.57 -43.38 6.42
N GLU A 31 -13.76 -44.28 5.87
CA GLU A 31 -13.84 -45.72 6.07
C GLU A 31 -12.48 -46.25 6.55
N THR A 32 -12.47 -47.33 7.35
CA THR A 32 -11.23 -47.92 7.89
C THR A 32 -10.23 -48.33 6.81
N ASP A 33 -10.72 -48.71 5.63
CA ASP A 33 -9.88 -49.08 4.48
C ASP A 33 -9.17 -47.86 3.85
N ASN A 34 -9.72 -46.65 4.03
CA ASN A 34 -9.19 -45.39 3.50
C ASN A 34 -8.21 -44.68 4.45
N GLN A 35 -7.88 -45.30 5.59
CA GLN A 35 -6.98 -44.70 6.58
C GLN A 35 -5.58 -44.41 6.03
N GLY A 36 -5.06 -45.26 5.13
CA GLY A 36 -3.77 -45.02 4.48
C GLY A 36 -3.77 -43.75 3.61
N ILE A 37 -4.86 -43.55 2.85
CA ILE A 37 -5.04 -42.39 1.97
C ILE A 37 -5.13 -41.11 2.80
N LEU A 38 -5.86 -41.14 3.92
CA LEU A 38 -5.95 -40.00 4.84
C LEU A 38 -4.58 -39.54 5.32
N PHE A 39 -3.72 -40.47 5.76
CA PHE A 39 -2.37 -40.13 6.21
C PHE A 39 -1.49 -39.59 5.07
N GLU A 40 -1.63 -40.14 3.87
CA GLU A 40 -0.92 -39.62 2.68
C GLU A 40 -1.33 -38.19 2.37
N THR A 41 -2.63 -37.87 2.37
CA THR A 41 -3.13 -36.50 2.14
C THR A 41 -2.67 -35.53 3.22
N ILE A 42 -2.62 -35.95 4.49
CA ILE A 42 -2.07 -35.12 5.59
C ILE A 42 -0.59 -34.84 5.35
N ASN A 43 0.19 -35.84 4.94
CA ASN A 43 1.61 -35.63 4.65
C ASN A 43 1.81 -34.69 3.46
N GLN A 44 1.00 -34.82 2.40
CA GLN A 44 1.00 -33.89 1.26
C GLN A 44 0.67 -32.45 1.69
N LEU A 45 -0.26 -32.27 2.64
CA LEU A 45 -0.58 -30.96 3.19
C LEU A 45 0.61 -30.36 3.95
N VAL A 46 1.31 -31.18 4.76
CA VAL A 46 2.53 -30.75 5.47
C VAL A 46 3.62 -30.35 4.49
N GLU A 47 3.84 -31.13 3.43
CA GLU A 47 4.80 -30.80 2.36
C GLU A 47 4.43 -29.47 1.69
N CYS A 48 3.14 -29.21 1.46
CA CYS A 48 2.68 -27.95 0.90
C CYS A 48 2.99 -26.75 1.78
N PHE A 49 2.84 -26.87 3.10
CA PHE A 49 3.21 -25.80 4.03
C PHE A 49 4.72 -25.55 4.08
N ILE A 50 5.54 -26.60 4.06
CA ILE A 50 7.00 -26.47 3.98
C ILE A 50 7.41 -25.76 2.68
N HIS A 51 6.75 -26.10 1.56
CA HIS A 51 7.01 -25.45 0.28
C HIS A 51 6.56 -23.99 0.29
N LEU A 52 5.41 -23.67 0.90
CA LEU A 52 4.95 -22.28 1.08
C LEU A 52 5.93 -21.45 1.91
N GLU A 53 6.48 -22.01 2.99
CA GLU A 53 7.49 -21.34 3.82
C GLU A 53 8.76 -21.02 3.03
N SER A 54 9.14 -21.86 2.07
CA SER A 54 10.33 -21.62 1.24
C SER A 54 10.25 -20.33 0.40
N PHE A 55 9.03 -19.87 0.07
CA PHE A 55 8.79 -18.64 -0.67
C PHE A 55 8.86 -17.36 0.19
N GLU A 56 8.99 -17.46 1.52
CA GLU A 56 9.03 -16.29 2.42
C GLU A 56 10.08 -15.25 2.00
N LYS A 57 11.23 -15.73 1.52
CA LYS A 57 12.36 -14.87 1.10
C LYS A 57 12.16 -14.26 -0.30
N GLU A 58 11.25 -14.81 -1.09
CA GLU A 58 11.02 -14.43 -2.48
C GLU A 58 9.77 -13.58 -2.67
N ALA A 59 8.88 -13.56 -1.66
CA ALA A 59 7.65 -12.77 -1.65
C ALA A 59 7.92 -11.25 -1.48
N PRO A 60 7.02 -10.38 -1.99
CA PRO A 60 7.17 -8.93 -1.83
C PRO A 60 7.19 -8.52 -0.35
N GLN A 61 8.25 -7.80 0.05
CA GLN A 61 8.59 -7.54 1.45
C GLN A 61 7.66 -6.60 2.23
N ILE A 62 6.80 -5.82 1.56
CA ILE A 62 6.00 -4.79 2.25
C ILE A 62 4.58 -4.77 1.70
N ILE A 63 3.65 -5.29 2.49
CA ILE A 63 2.20 -5.16 2.29
C ILE A 63 1.70 -4.08 3.25
N PRO A 64 1.02 -3.02 2.77
CA PRO A 64 0.45 -2.02 3.66
C PRO A 64 -0.59 -2.63 4.60
N PHE A 65 -0.58 -2.24 5.87
CA PHE A 65 -1.52 -2.78 6.86
C PHE A 65 -2.99 -2.59 6.47
N GLY A 66 -3.33 -1.45 5.86
CA GLY A 66 -4.70 -1.20 5.40
C GLY A 66 -5.17 -2.13 4.28
N VAL A 67 -4.26 -2.83 3.57
CA VAL A 67 -4.63 -3.90 2.63
C VAL A 67 -5.06 -5.15 3.41
N LEU A 68 -4.36 -5.48 4.50
CA LEU A 68 -4.71 -6.61 5.38
C LEU A 68 -6.07 -6.42 6.03
N GLU A 69 -6.38 -5.20 6.50
CA GLU A 69 -7.69 -4.86 7.05
C GLU A 69 -8.83 -5.15 6.06
N LYS A 70 -8.66 -4.82 4.77
CA LYS A 70 -9.67 -5.14 3.74
C LYS A 70 -9.83 -6.64 3.54
N ILE A 71 -8.74 -7.41 3.61
CA ILE A 71 -8.79 -8.88 3.50
C ILE A 71 -9.56 -9.48 4.69
N ASP A 72 -9.28 -9.03 5.91
CA ASP A 72 -9.94 -9.51 7.13
C ASP A 72 -11.45 -9.17 7.14
N GLU A 73 -11.84 -8.06 6.50
CA GLU A 73 -13.24 -7.67 6.31
C GLU A 73 -13.92 -8.37 5.12
N PHE A 74 -13.23 -9.27 4.40
CA PHE A 74 -13.70 -9.94 3.18
C PHE A 74 -14.08 -8.95 2.06
N VAL A 75 -13.39 -7.81 2.00
CA VAL A 75 -13.58 -6.75 1.00
C VAL A 75 -12.44 -6.82 -0.03
N ASN A 76 -12.72 -6.43 -1.28
CA ASN A 76 -11.70 -6.39 -2.32
C ASN A 76 -10.52 -5.46 -1.90
N PRO A 77 -9.28 -5.98 -1.78
CA PRO A 77 -8.12 -5.20 -1.37
C PRO A 77 -7.77 -4.02 -2.31
N ASP A 78 -8.17 -4.08 -3.58
CA ASP A 78 -8.00 -2.99 -4.55
C ASP A 78 -8.72 -1.69 -4.13
N ILE A 79 -9.73 -1.81 -3.27
CA ILE A 79 -10.43 -0.66 -2.70
C ILE A 79 -9.48 0.20 -1.88
N TYR A 80 -8.52 -0.39 -1.15
CA TYR A 80 -7.52 0.38 -0.42
C TYR A 80 -6.66 1.23 -1.37
N THR A 81 -6.23 0.64 -2.49
CA THR A 81 -5.46 1.35 -3.53
C THR A 81 -6.27 2.52 -4.09
N LYS A 82 -7.55 2.29 -4.36
CA LYS A 82 -8.47 3.33 -4.82
C LYS A 82 -8.62 4.46 -3.79
N GLU A 83 -8.90 4.15 -2.53
CA GLU A 83 -9.05 5.11 -1.44
C GLU A 83 -7.77 5.96 -1.23
N CYS A 84 -6.60 5.33 -1.34
CA CYS A 84 -5.31 6.02 -1.27
C CYS A 84 -5.11 7.01 -2.42
N LEU A 85 -5.46 6.61 -3.64
CA LEU A 85 -5.38 7.47 -4.82
C LEU A 85 -6.34 8.66 -4.69
N GLU A 86 -7.59 8.41 -4.30
CA GLU A 86 -8.60 9.45 -4.10
C GLU A 86 -8.16 10.45 -3.02
N THR A 87 -7.69 9.96 -1.87
CA THR A 87 -7.14 10.78 -0.79
C THR A 87 -5.93 11.60 -1.24
N CYS A 88 -5.04 11.01 -2.05
CA CYS A 88 -3.87 11.71 -2.58
C CYS A 88 -4.28 12.87 -3.53
N ILE A 89 -5.28 12.62 -4.38
CA ILE A 89 -5.83 13.63 -5.29
C ILE A 89 -6.46 14.78 -4.50
N GLU A 90 -7.27 14.47 -3.48
CA GLU A 90 -7.90 15.48 -2.62
C GLU A 90 -6.86 16.33 -1.89
N LYS A 91 -5.88 15.69 -1.23
CA LYS A 91 -4.79 16.40 -0.54
C LYS A 91 -3.99 17.29 -1.50
N THR A 92 -3.74 16.81 -2.71
CA THR A 92 -3.02 17.59 -3.73
C THR A 92 -3.80 18.83 -4.15
N LYS A 93 -5.13 18.70 -4.36
CA LYS A 93 -6.01 19.83 -4.66
C LYS A 93 -6.02 20.84 -3.51
N ASP A 94 -6.14 20.36 -2.27
CA ASP A 94 -6.15 21.21 -1.08
C ASP A 94 -4.85 21.99 -0.88
N ILE A 95 -3.71 21.31 -1.03
CA ILE A 95 -2.39 21.95 -0.95
C ILE A 95 -2.27 23.02 -2.03
N LYS A 96 -2.67 22.72 -3.27
CA LYS A 96 -2.64 23.70 -4.38
C LYS A 96 -3.47 24.94 -4.06
N VAL A 97 -4.69 24.76 -3.54
CA VAL A 97 -5.57 25.88 -3.14
C VAL A 97 -4.92 26.70 -2.01
N LYS A 98 -4.33 26.05 -1.01
CA LYS A 98 -3.61 26.74 0.08
C LYS A 98 -2.43 27.56 -0.45
N THR A 99 -1.61 26.98 -1.33
CA THR A 99 -0.49 27.67 -1.97
C THR A 99 -0.96 28.90 -2.75
N THR A 100 -1.99 28.77 -3.58
CA THR A 100 -2.55 29.91 -4.33
C THR A 100 -3.08 31.01 -3.42
N ARG A 101 -3.72 30.66 -2.29
CA ARG A 101 -4.21 31.67 -1.32
C ARG A 101 -3.05 32.39 -0.63
N LEU A 102 -1.98 31.67 -0.28
CA LEU A 102 -0.78 32.27 0.31
C LEU A 102 -0.07 33.20 -0.68
N GLU A 103 0.01 32.83 -1.96
CA GLU A 103 0.55 33.69 -3.02
C GLU A 103 -0.28 34.97 -3.19
N LEU A 104 -1.60 34.87 -3.22
CA LEU A 104 -2.49 36.02 -3.30
C LEU A 104 -2.37 36.93 -2.07
N PHE A 105 -2.28 36.33 -0.88
CA PHE A 105 -2.05 37.08 0.35
C PHE A 105 -0.73 37.83 0.30
N ARG A 106 0.35 37.17 -0.13
CA ARG A 106 1.68 37.81 -0.30
C ARG A 106 1.60 38.99 -1.27
N GLN A 107 0.99 38.81 -2.44
CA GLN A 107 0.83 39.88 -3.43
C GLN A 107 0.02 41.07 -2.89
N THR A 108 -1.05 40.79 -2.15
CA THR A 108 -1.91 41.82 -1.55
C THR A 108 -1.17 42.59 -0.46
N LEU A 109 -0.45 41.88 0.41
CA LEU A 109 0.38 42.46 1.46
C LEU A 109 1.48 43.34 0.85
N GLU A 110 2.18 42.85 -0.17
CA GLU A 110 3.19 43.62 -0.90
C GLU A 110 2.62 44.90 -1.51
N LYS A 111 1.39 44.85 -2.03
CA LYS A 111 0.70 46.02 -2.61
C LYS A 111 0.37 47.06 -1.54
N GLU A 112 -0.22 46.66 -0.42
CA GLU A 112 -0.55 47.58 0.68
C GLU A 112 0.69 48.13 1.38
N MET A 113 1.73 47.31 1.55
CA MET A 113 3.04 47.73 2.06
C MET A 113 3.67 48.80 1.16
N LYS A 114 3.69 48.61 -0.17
CA LYS A 114 4.21 49.63 -1.11
C LYS A 114 3.42 50.93 -1.04
N LYS A 115 2.10 50.84 -0.90
CA LYS A 115 1.21 52.00 -0.85
C LYS A 115 1.40 52.83 0.43
N ASN A 116 1.55 52.18 1.58
CA ASN A 116 1.55 52.86 2.89
C ASN A 116 2.96 53.07 3.46
N PHE A 117 3.96 52.30 3.02
CA PHE A 117 5.30 52.26 3.59
C PHE A 117 6.41 52.15 2.52
N SER A 118 6.29 52.94 1.43
CA SER A 118 7.19 52.90 0.26
C SER A 118 8.68 52.91 0.63
N ASN A 119 9.09 53.70 1.62
CA ASN A 119 10.49 53.82 2.03
C ASN A 119 11.04 52.53 2.68
N ILE A 120 10.21 51.80 3.44
CA ILE A 120 10.62 50.58 4.16
C ILE A 120 10.67 49.38 3.19
N VAL A 121 9.78 49.35 2.19
CA VAL A 121 9.72 48.27 1.21
C VAL A 121 10.94 48.27 0.28
N GLU A 122 11.46 49.44 -0.08
CA GLU A 122 12.68 49.53 -0.89
C GLU A 122 13.92 49.04 -0.14
N ASP A 123 14.01 49.29 1.17
CA ASP A 123 15.12 48.80 1.99
C ASP A 123 15.01 47.29 2.29
N TYR A 124 13.79 46.78 2.50
CA TYR A 124 13.55 45.33 2.67
C TYR A 124 13.88 44.53 1.40
N LYS A 125 13.53 45.03 0.21
CA LYS A 125 13.88 44.36 -1.07
C LYS A 125 15.37 44.24 -1.30
N LYS A 126 16.15 45.27 -0.94
CA LYS A 126 17.63 45.23 -1.01
C LYS A 126 18.22 44.14 -0.10
N GLN A 127 17.56 43.82 1.02
CA GLN A 127 17.99 42.76 1.94
C GLN A 127 17.57 41.35 1.47
N VAL A 128 16.38 41.18 0.89
CA VAL A 128 15.89 39.86 0.41
C VAL A 128 16.57 39.41 -0.89
N ASP A 129 16.91 40.35 -1.78
CA ASP A 129 17.65 40.05 -3.02
C ASP A 129 19.16 39.81 -2.78
N SER A 130 19.63 39.91 -1.53
CA SER A 130 20.97 39.48 -1.14
C SER A 130 20.99 37.96 -0.92
N PRO A 131 21.80 37.19 -1.67
CA PRO A 131 21.69 35.73 -1.77
C PRO A 131 22.11 34.90 -0.53
N ASP A 132 22.30 35.51 0.64
CA ASP A 132 22.89 34.83 1.82
C ASP A 132 21.88 34.42 2.91
N ILE A 133 20.56 34.48 2.69
CA ILE A 133 19.56 34.14 3.73
C ILE A 133 19.17 32.64 3.74
N PHE A 134 19.63 31.84 2.77
CA PHE A 134 19.41 30.38 2.73
C PHE A 134 20.72 29.58 2.65
N LYS A 135 21.72 29.93 3.47
CA LYS A 135 22.84 29.03 3.81
C LYS A 135 22.66 28.45 5.20
#